data_AF-A0A937NR94-F1
#
_entry.id   AF-A0A937NR94-F1
#
_cell.length_a   1.000
_cell.length_b   1.000
_cell.length_c   1.000
_cell.angle_alpha   90.00
_cell.angle_beta   90.00
_cell.angle_gamma   90.00
#
_symmetry.space_group_name_H-M   'P 1'
#
loop_
_entity.id
_entity.type
_entity.pdbx_description
1 polymer ?
#
loop_
_entity_poly.entity_id
_entity_poly.type
_entity_poly.pdbx_seq_one_letter_code
_entity_poly.pdbx_strand_id
1 'polypeptide(L)'
;MPAYRRASVRELASAAYELDSGVVEGRLRRSGEDSRWMVDDVELNEWLARYDGQEIVLIVASLEDDRPIPPKVCRTCGNEYIGVECPRCREIRIRLRGH
;
A
#
# COMPACT_ATOMS: atom_id res chain seq x y z
N MET A 1 -13.41 -9.15 -7.95
CA MET A 1 -12.22 -9.91 -7.53
C MET A 1 -11.59 -9.22 -6.31
N PRO A 2 -12.10 -9.51 -5.09
CA PRO A 2 -11.63 -8.91 -3.85
C PRO A 2 -10.14 -9.18 -3.56
N ALA A 3 -9.63 -10.35 -3.98
CA ALA A 3 -8.24 -10.74 -3.80
C ALA A 3 -7.20 -9.79 -4.45
N TYR A 4 -7.57 -9.12 -5.55
CA TYR A 4 -6.62 -8.29 -6.30
C TYR A 4 -6.25 -7.01 -5.53
N ARG A 5 -7.22 -6.36 -4.88
CA ARG A 5 -6.96 -5.13 -4.11
C ARG A 5 -6.09 -5.41 -2.89
N ARG A 6 -6.43 -6.47 -2.14
CA ARG A 6 -5.61 -6.91 -1.00
C ARG A 6 -4.19 -7.27 -1.42
N ALA A 7 -4.02 -7.94 -2.55
CA ALA A 7 -2.70 -8.25 -3.11
C ALA A 7 -1.91 -6.97 -3.45
N SER A 8 -2.53 -6.00 -4.15
CA SER A 8 -1.87 -4.74 -4.48
C SER A 8 -1.46 -3.91 -3.25
N VAL A 9 -2.28 -3.90 -2.20
CA VAL A 9 -1.93 -3.22 -0.93
C VAL A 9 -0.74 -3.90 -0.27
N ARG A 10 -0.67 -5.24 -0.30
CA ARG A 10 0.47 -5.99 0.24
C ARG A 10 1.75 -5.80 -0.56
N GLU A 11 1.65 -5.68 -1.89
CA GLU A 11 2.79 -5.32 -2.74
C GLU A 11 3.32 -3.93 -2.36
N LEU A 12 2.44 -2.96 -2.13
CA LEU A 12 2.84 -1.62 -1.67
C LEU A 12 3.52 -1.65 -0.30
N ALA A 13 2.97 -2.39 0.66
CA ALA A 13 3.58 -2.57 1.98
C ALA A 13 4.98 -3.20 1.88
N SER A 14 5.15 -4.21 1.02
CA SER A 14 6.44 -4.87 0.78
C SER A 14 7.46 -3.90 0.19
N ALA A 15 7.07 -3.11 -0.81
CA ALA A 15 7.94 -2.10 -1.40
C ALA A 15 8.33 -1.00 -0.40
N ALA A 16 7.43 -0.61 0.50
CA ALA A 16 7.75 0.34 1.56
C ALA A 16 8.78 -0.22 2.55
N TYR A 17 8.66 -1.51 2.94
CA TYR A 17 9.68 -2.19 3.75
C TYR A 17 11.05 -2.21 3.07
N GLU A 18 11.12 -2.47 1.76
CA GLU A 18 12.37 -2.46 0.98
C GLU A 18 13.06 -1.08 0.92
N LEU A 19 12.31 -0.01 1.20
CA LEU A 19 12.81 1.37 1.26
C LEU A 19 13.06 1.83 2.71
N ASP A 20 13.21 0.90 3.65
CA ASP A 20 13.38 1.16 5.10
C ASP A 20 12.28 2.05 5.70
N SER A 21 11.09 2.05 5.08
CA SER A 21 9.95 2.83 5.57
C SER A 21 9.18 2.08 6.66
N GLY A 22 8.55 2.82 7.56
CA GLY A 22 7.69 2.24 8.58
C GLY A 22 6.38 1.75 7.99
N VAL A 23 6.06 0.49 8.21
CA VAL A 23 4.75 -0.09 7.89
C VAL A 23 4.14 -0.70 9.14
N VAL A 24 2.83 -0.52 9.31
CA VAL A 24 2.03 -1.20 10.34
C VAL A 24 0.78 -1.76 9.67
N GLU A 25 0.60 -3.08 9.75
CA GLU A 25 -0.56 -3.81 9.20
C GLU A 25 -1.30 -4.46 10.37
N GLY A 26 -2.63 -4.31 10.41
CA GLY A 26 -3.45 -4.90 11.46
C GLY A 26 -4.85 -4.32 11.49
N ARG A 27 -5.66 -4.73 12.46
CA ARG A 27 -7.00 -4.17 12.66
C ARG A 27 -6.90 -2.84 13.40
N LEU A 28 -7.34 -1.77 12.75
CA LEU A 28 -7.48 -0.47 13.40
C LEU A 28 -8.66 -0.50 14.38
N ARG A 29 -8.40 -0.19 15.64
CA ARG A 29 -9.40 -0.10 16.70
C ARG A 29 -9.12 1.10 17.59
N ARG A 30 -10.16 1.63 18.21
CA ARG A 30 -10.02 2.67 19.23
C ARG A 30 -9.96 1.99 20.60
N SER A 31 -8.94 2.29 21.39
CA SER A 31 -8.90 1.86 22.79
C SER A 31 -9.97 2.60 23.58
N GLY A 32 -10.80 1.87 24.33
CA GLY A 32 -11.96 2.41 25.04
C GLY A 32 -11.59 3.29 26.24
N GLU A 33 -10.38 3.14 26.80
CA GLU A 33 -9.96 3.87 28.00
C GLU A 33 -9.41 5.27 27.68
N ASP A 34 -8.64 5.43 26.60
CA ASP A 34 -7.91 6.67 26.33
C ASP A 34 -8.20 7.29 24.96
N SER A 35 -9.23 6.80 24.24
CA SER A 35 -9.54 7.26 22.87
C SER A 35 -8.40 7.11 21.85
N ARG A 36 -7.34 6.38 22.18
CA ARG A 36 -6.15 6.15 21.36
C ARG A 36 -6.41 5.19 20.20
N TRP A 37 -5.70 5.38 19.10
CA TRP A 37 -5.74 4.46 17.95
C TRP A 37 -4.72 3.34 18.13
N MET A 38 -5.19 2.11 17.98
CA MET A 38 -4.41 0.89 18.00
C MET A 38 -4.51 0.20 16.64
N VAL A 39 -3.39 -0.27 16.10
CA VAL A 39 -3.36 -1.23 15.00
C VAL A 39 -2.91 -2.56 15.60
N ASP A 40 -3.85 -3.50 15.75
CA ASP A 40 -3.68 -4.69 16.59
C ASP A 40 -3.19 -4.34 18.01
N ASP A 41 -1.94 -4.65 18.35
CA ASP A 41 -1.27 -4.36 19.62
C ASP A 41 -0.34 -3.13 19.58
N VAL A 42 -0.18 -2.51 18.40
CA VAL A 42 0.65 -1.31 18.22
C VAL A 42 -0.16 -0.05 18.47
N GLU A 43 0.27 0.77 19.42
CA GLU A 43 -0.27 2.12 19.58
C GLU A 43 0.25 3.05 18.48
N LEU A 44 -0.67 3.60 17.67
CA LEU A 44 -0.29 4.40 16.51
C LEU A 44 0.46 5.69 16.90
N ASN A 45 0.12 6.27 18.06
CA ASN A 45 0.74 7.50 18.53
C ASN A 45 2.21 7.28 18.90
N GLU A 46 2.50 6.21 19.66
CA GLU A 46 3.87 5.82 20.01
C GLU A 46 4.67 5.43 18.76
N TRP A 47 4.04 4.70 17.83
CA TRP A 47 4.67 4.31 16.58
C TRP A 47 5.02 5.50 15.67
N LEU A 48 4.20 6.56 15.68
CA LEU A 48 4.46 7.79 14.94
C LEU A 48 5.51 8.69 15.60
N ALA A 49 5.72 8.57 16.92
CA ALA A 49 6.67 9.41 17.66
C ALA A 49 8.10 9.34 17.11
N ARG A 50 8.49 8.22 16.48
CA ARG A 50 9.81 8.08 15.80
C ARG A 50 9.99 8.97 14.57
N TYR A 51 8.91 9.53 14.05
CA TYR A 51 8.90 10.47 12.93
C TYR A 51 8.66 11.92 13.37
N ASP A 52 8.70 12.22 14.68
CA ASP A 52 8.49 13.57 15.18
C ASP A 52 9.46 14.58 14.54
N GLY A 53 8.92 15.73 14.13
CA GLY A 53 9.66 16.77 13.42
C GLY A 53 10.05 16.46 11.97
N GLN A 54 9.60 15.34 11.39
CA GLN A 54 9.89 14.96 10.00
C GLN A 54 8.70 15.22 9.07
N GLU A 55 8.97 15.55 7.81
CA GLU A 55 7.97 15.52 6.75
C GLU A 55 7.71 14.05 6.36
N ILE A 56 6.48 13.59 6.49
CA ILE A 56 6.12 12.18 6.23
C ILE A 56 4.99 12.03 5.20
N VAL A 57 4.98 10.87 4.53
CA VAL A 57 3.84 10.39 3.75
C VAL A 57 3.21 9.21 4.51
N LEU A 58 1.95 9.36 4.92
CA LEU A 58 1.18 8.29 5.56
C LEU A 58 0.15 7.71 4.59
N ILE A 59 0.22 6.42 4.32
CA ILE A 59 -0.71 5.71 3.44
C ILE A 59 -1.57 4.77 4.29
N VAL A 60 -2.90 4.90 4.19
CA VAL A 60 -3.86 4.03 4.88
C VAL A 60 -4.72 3.32 3.84
N ALA A 61 -4.80 2.00 3.92
CA ALA A 61 -5.62 1.18 3.04
C ALA A 61 -6.37 0.11 3.85
N SER A 62 -7.66 -0.04 3.59
CA SER A 62 -8.44 -1.15 4.15
C SER A 62 -8.17 -2.43 3.38
N LEU A 63 -7.81 -3.50 4.10
CA LEU A 63 -7.67 -4.84 3.55
C LEU A 63 -9.00 -5.60 3.45
N GLU A 64 -10.07 -5.03 4.02
CA GLU A 64 -11.45 -5.55 3.98
C GLU A 64 -12.29 -4.83 2.91
N ASP A 65 -11.75 -3.79 2.26
CA ASP A 65 -12.44 -3.13 1.14
C ASP A 65 -12.40 -4.04 -0.09
N ASP A 66 -13.55 -4.56 -0.47
CA ASP A 66 -13.70 -5.46 -1.62
C ASP A 66 -14.15 -4.76 -2.89
N ARG A 67 -14.28 -3.42 -2.88
CA ARG A 67 -14.70 -2.67 -4.05
C ARG A 67 -13.72 -2.88 -5.20
N PRO A 68 -14.20 -3.14 -6.43
CA PRO A 68 -13.34 -3.25 -7.59
C PRO A 68 -12.40 -2.05 -7.70
N ILE A 69 -11.14 -2.29 -8.05
CA ILE A 69 -10.25 -1.20 -8.44
C ILE A 69 -10.65 -0.83 -9.88
N PRO A 70 -11.02 0.44 -10.14
CA PRO A 70 -11.36 0.85 -11.50
C PRO A 70 -10.12 0.69 -12.40
N PRO A 71 -10.27 0.14 -13.61
CA PRO A 71 -9.18 0.10 -14.57
C PRO A 71 -8.77 1.52 -14.96
N LYS A 72 -7.48 1.69 -15.28
CA LYS A 72 -6.92 2.92 -15.82
C LYS A 72 -6.25 2.64 -17.16
N VAL A 73 -6.22 3.64 -18.02
CA VAL A 73 -5.57 3.56 -19.33
C VAL A 73 -4.08 3.88 -19.19
N CYS A 74 -3.22 3.01 -19.71
CA CYS A 74 -1.79 3.25 -19.74
C CYS A 74 -1.46 4.43 -20.66
N ARG A 75 -0.81 5.46 -20.12
CA ARG A 75 -0.38 6.65 -20.90
C ARG A 75 0.73 6.36 -21.91
N THR A 76 1.39 5.19 -21.81
CA THR A 76 2.48 4.80 -22.71
C THR A 76 1.99 3.95 -23.88
N CYS A 77 1.13 2.95 -23.64
CA CYS A 77 0.70 2.00 -24.67
C CYS A 77 -0.81 1.97 -24.95
N GLY A 78 -1.61 2.75 -24.23
CA GLY A 78 -3.06 2.82 -24.39
C GLY A 78 -3.85 1.63 -23.82
N ASN A 79 -3.19 0.60 -23.27
CA ASN A 79 -3.88 -0.57 -22.73
C ASN A 79 -4.58 -0.25 -21.40
N GLU A 80 -5.80 -0.75 -21.20
CA GLU A 80 -6.43 -0.76 -19.88
C GLU A 80 -5.72 -1.73 -18.94
N TYR A 81 -5.55 -1.33 -17.69
CA TYR A 81 -4.94 -2.18 -16.68
C TYR A 81 -5.42 -1.81 -15.27
N ILE A 82 -5.31 -2.78 -14.38
CA ILE A 82 -5.50 -2.61 -12.93
C ILE A 82 -4.12 -2.84 -12.28
N GLY A 83 -3.84 -2.15 -11.18
CA GLY A 83 -2.58 -2.30 -10.43
C GLY A 83 -1.68 -1.06 -10.50
N VAL A 84 -0.47 -1.19 -9.94
CA VAL A 84 0.48 -0.06 -9.82
C VAL A 84 1.12 0.30 -11.15
N GLU A 85 1.47 -0.69 -11.97
CA GLU A 85 2.12 -0.50 -13.27
C GLU A 85 1.43 -1.28 -14.40
N CYS A 86 1.57 -0.81 -15.64
CA CYS A 86 1.02 -1.50 -16.79
C CYS A 86 1.80 -2.80 -17.05
N PRO A 87 1.15 -3.98 -17.00
CA PRO A 87 1.83 -5.27 -17.12
C PRO A 87 2.52 -5.43 -18.47
N ARG A 88 1.89 -4.95 -19.55
CA ARG A 88 2.46 -4.97 -20.91
C ARG A 88 3.75 -4.15 -21.02
N CYS A 89 3.75 -2.92 -20.52
CA CYS A 89 4.95 -2.07 -20.53
C CYS A 89 6.03 -2.59 -19.58
N ARG A 90 5.65 -3.20 -18.46
CA ARG A 90 6.58 -3.86 -17.53
C ARG A 90 7.30 -5.02 -18.21
N GLU A 91 6.56 -5.92 -18.85
CA GLU A 91 7.13 -7.07 -19.54
C GLU A 91 8.09 -6.66 -20.66
N ILE A 92 7.71 -5.66 -21.47
CA ILE A 92 8.59 -5.10 -22.51
C ILE A 92 9.87 -4.54 -21.89
N ARG A 93 9.79 -3.79 -20.78
CA ARG A 93 11.00 -3.27 -20.09
C ARG A 93 11.90 -4.39 -19.58
N ILE A 94 11.34 -5.47 -19.03
CA ILE A 94 12.13 -6.62 -18.56
C ILE A 94 12.86 -7.27 -19.75
N ARG A 95 12.16 -7.53 -20.86
CA ARG A 95 12.75 -8.10 -22.08
C ARG A 95 13.87 -7.22 -22.65
N LEU A 96 13.68 -5.89 -22.66
CA LEU A 96 14.70 -4.95 -23.15
C LEU A 96 15.93 -4.85 -22.25
N ARG A 97 15.83 -5.24 -20.97
CA ARG A 97 16.95 -5.26 -20.02
C ARG A 97 17.75 -6.58 -20.05
N GLY A 98 17.34 -7.58 -20.84
CA GLY A 98 18.14 -8.76 -21.13
C GLY A 98 18.43 -9.67 -19.93
N HIS A 99 17.42 -9.94 -19.10
CA HIS A 99 17.48 -11.04 -18.12
C HIS A 99 17.04 -12.36 -18.75
#